data_AF-A0A2V0P1A6-F1
#
_entry.id   AF-A0A2V0P1A6-F1
#
_cell.length_a   1.000
_cell.length_b   1.000
_cell.length_c   1.000
_cell.angle_alpha   90.00
_cell.angle_beta   90.00
_cell.angle_gamma   90.00
#
_symmetry.space_group_name_H-M   'P 1'
#
loop_
_entity.id
_entity.type
_entity.pdbx_description
1 polymer ?
#
loop_
_entity_poly.entity_id
_entity_poly.type
_entity_poly.pdbx_seq_one_letter_code
_entity_poly.pdbx_strand_id
1 'polypeptide(L)'
;MRPAAAKLALAAVVWWTAALEAAALIPPSAAATAAAAPGTARVAIIGAGVGGAAAATYLADLTGGGVTMDVFERAQDVGGRTAELQYGPPAAAGGRAPGTAAAAAAAAAAAAAAAEPPLELGASLAHASNARVLALAARLNLTLIQPPSGDGGRLAVFDGARVVMRQTGQPVLDALRLVTRYGLAPLRYARLSKEAARGFASVYGMQDAGRAFGTPGEMLEAMGLWELTQMSAQQHLEQNFRGVWRVGAAAFASELAGAVDRVNYGQAFQKMNALAALVSYLPAADPSVVAVAEGLSEIPRRALSEAAASGRAALRLGAGVRAVARGADGRYFLNVTGDAEPAGPFDAVIIATPLEASGIDLSGLGPAAPPPPPPRSFQITVTTYASASGLNESSFPGAPPGGSVFASAGADTSFSAVAPKRPCAAGEAAARRRAAGAGGGGSSGVGGDGGGSGSGSGGSGGGGSNTGPEEPCVVYKVFSRSPLSESDLSTLLARPSAIAARAWRAYPEFSPPEAFAPFELAPGLYYPNALENAASAMEVSAVAAMNAALLAAGRIASDGGGAGGGPGLAAS
;
A
#
# COMPACT_ATOMS: atom_id res chain seq x y z
N MET A 1 -18.93 1.69 56.09
CA MET A 1 -17.63 1.71 56.79
C MET A 1 -16.54 1.18 55.86
N ARG A 2 -15.79 2.08 55.21
CA ARG A 2 -14.32 1.93 55.14
C ARG A 2 -13.77 2.47 56.48
N PRO A 3 -12.51 2.24 56.92
CA PRO A 3 -11.33 2.03 56.08
C PRO A 3 -10.19 1.15 56.64
N ALA A 4 -9.19 0.93 55.76
CA ALA A 4 -7.72 0.94 55.99
C ALA A 4 -7.11 -0.10 56.95
N ALA A 5 -5.91 -0.65 56.76
CA ALA A 5 -4.68 -0.19 56.09
C ALA A 5 -3.81 -1.48 55.85
N ALA A 6 -2.64 -1.55 55.23
CA ALA A 6 -1.63 -0.59 54.80
C ALA A 6 -0.50 -1.37 54.08
N LYS A 7 0.17 -0.71 53.10
CA LYS A 7 1.64 -0.74 52.83
C LYS A 7 2.27 -2.08 52.33
N LEU A 8 3.32 -2.19 51.50
CA LEU A 8 4.48 -1.41 51.02
C LEU A 8 4.89 -2.04 49.66
N ALA A 9 5.17 -1.30 48.58
CA ALA A 9 6.47 -0.75 48.12
C ALA A 9 7.49 -1.74 47.49
N LEU A 10 8.08 -1.30 46.36
CA LEU A 10 9.49 -1.38 45.91
C LEU A 10 9.88 -2.16 44.61
N ALA A 11 10.48 -1.40 43.67
CA ALA A 11 11.62 -1.64 42.75
C ALA A 11 11.65 -2.89 41.83
N ALA A 12 11.77 -2.83 40.49
CA ALA A 12 12.78 -2.23 39.59
C ALA A 12 14.14 -2.98 39.53
N VAL A 13 14.70 -3.10 38.30
CA VAL A 13 16.12 -3.44 37.92
C VAL A 13 16.40 -4.97 37.84
N VAL A 14 17.08 -5.63 36.87
CA VAL A 14 17.70 -5.35 35.55
C VAL A 14 18.40 -6.66 35.06
N TRP A 15 18.52 -6.84 33.73
CA TRP A 15 19.59 -7.55 32.96
C TRP A 15 19.55 -9.07 32.64
N TRP A 16 19.95 -9.29 31.38
CA TRP A 16 20.34 -10.51 30.66
C TRP A 16 21.78 -10.97 30.98
N THR A 17 22.03 -12.29 30.91
CA THR A 17 23.18 -13.00 30.28
C THR A 17 22.83 -14.51 30.27
N ALA A 18 22.74 -15.24 29.14
CA ALA A 18 23.78 -15.80 28.26
C ALA A 18 24.69 -16.88 28.92
N ALA A 19 24.56 -18.16 28.51
CA ALA A 19 25.64 -19.04 28.02
C ALA A 19 25.31 -20.56 28.00
N LEU A 20 25.45 -21.15 26.80
CA LEU A 20 26.18 -22.38 26.40
C LEU A 20 25.72 -23.82 26.79
N GLU A 21 25.59 -24.61 25.71
CA GLU A 21 26.02 -26.00 25.45
C GLU A 21 25.43 -27.20 26.23
N ALA A 22 24.72 -28.09 25.52
CA ALA A 22 25.25 -29.37 25.02
C ALA A 22 24.11 -30.34 24.62
N ALA A 23 24.35 -31.12 23.58
CA ALA A 23 23.44 -32.10 22.99
C ALA A 23 23.25 -33.36 23.86
N ALA A 24 22.04 -33.91 23.93
CA ALA A 24 21.77 -35.35 24.00
C ALA A 24 20.27 -35.66 23.83
N LEU A 25 20.01 -36.75 23.10
CA LEU A 25 18.73 -37.36 22.73
C LEU A 25 17.80 -37.65 23.92
N ILE A 26 16.60 -37.06 23.93
CA ILE A 26 15.38 -37.58 24.56
C ILE A 26 14.19 -37.09 23.72
N PRO A 27 13.26 -37.94 23.24
CA PRO A 27 12.07 -37.47 22.55
C PRO A 27 11.02 -37.04 23.60
N PRO A 28 10.36 -35.88 23.45
CA PRO A 28 9.07 -35.71 24.10
C PRO A 28 8.00 -35.26 23.11
N SER A 29 7.03 -36.16 22.94
CA SER A 29 5.60 -35.87 23.01
C SER A 29 5.08 -34.66 22.23
N ALA A 30 4.38 -34.98 21.14
CA ALA A 30 3.49 -34.10 20.39
C ALA A 30 2.71 -33.13 21.28
N ALA A 31 3.07 -31.84 21.21
CA ALA A 31 2.14 -30.78 21.57
C ALA A 31 1.13 -30.68 20.43
N ALA A 32 -0.07 -31.20 20.67
CA ALA A 32 -1.17 -31.19 19.73
C ALA A 32 -1.54 -29.75 19.35
N THR A 33 -1.23 -29.38 18.10
CA THR A 33 -2.06 -28.43 17.35
C THR A 33 -3.44 -29.07 17.24
N ALA A 34 -4.49 -28.31 17.55
CA ALA A 34 -5.87 -28.79 17.43
C ALA A 34 -6.06 -29.40 16.03
N ALA A 35 -6.21 -30.71 15.97
CA ALA A 35 -6.48 -31.42 14.73
C ALA A 35 -7.83 -30.91 14.21
N ALA A 36 -7.84 -30.44 12.97
CA ALA A 36 -9.08 -30.11 12.26
C ALA A 36 -10.04 -31.30 12.32
N ALA A 37 -11.35 -31.02 12.37
CA ALA A 37 -12.37 -32.06 12.30
C ALA A 37 -12.13 -32.97 11.08
N PRO A 38 -12.29 -34.29 11.21
CA PRO A 38 -12.05 -35.22 10.10
C PRO A 38 -12.86 -34.79 8.87
N GLY A 39 -12.18 -34.54 7.74
CA GLY A 39 -12.80 -34.18 6.45
C GLY A 39 -12.72 -32.70 6.04
N THR A 40 -12.08 -31.82 6.81
CA THR A 40 -11.86 -30.40 6.43
C THR A 40 -10.40 -30.20 5.99
N ALA A 41 -10.17 -29.72 4.76
CA ALA A 41 -8.82 -29.47 4.27
C ALA A 41 -8.17 -28.28 5.00
N ARG A 42 -6.86 -28.35 5.26
CA ARG A 42 -6.08 -27.30 5.92
C ARG A 42 -5.18 -26.60 4.92
N VAL A 43 -5.26 -25.27 4.85
CA VAL A 43 -4.46 -24.45 3.93
C VAL A 43 -3.61 -23.45 4.70
N ALA A 44 -2.31 -23.40 4.40
CA ALA A 44 -1.45 -22.34 4.93
C ALA A 44 -1.42 -21.15 3.96
N ILE A 45 -1.49 -19.92 4.47
CA ILE A 45 -1.32 -18.70 3.69
C ILE A 45 -0.17 -17.90 4.29
N ILE A 46 0.87 -17.62 3.50
CA ILE A 46 2.07 -16.91 3.95
C ILE A 46 2.01 -15.45 3.48
N GLY A 47 1.78 -14.55 4.42
CA GLY A 47 1.66 -13.09 4.23
C GLY A 47 0.23 -12.60 4.42
N ALA A 48 0.03 -11.63 5.32
CA ALA A 48 -1.26 -11.01 5.62
C ALA A 48 -1.43 -9.65 4.91
N GLY A 49 -0.89 -9.52 3.70
CA GLY A 49 -1.21 -8.41 2.81
C GLY A 49 -2.54 -8.62 2.07
N VAL A 50 -2.87 -7.72 1.14
CA VAL A 50 -4.10 -7.84 0.33
C VAL A 50 -4.20 -9.18 -0.39
N GLY A 51 -3.12 -9.69 -1.00
CA GLY A 51 -3.14 -10.97 -1.69
C GLY A 51 -3.48 -12.14 -0.78
N GLY A 52 -2.92 -12.20 0.43
CA GLY A 52 -3.19 -13.28 1.38
C GLY A 52 -4.58 -13.19 2.01
N ALA A 53 -5.00 -11.98 2.38
CA ALA A 53 -6.34 -11.75 2.90
C ALA A 53 -7.42 -12.06 1.86
N ALA A 54 -7.24 -11.60 0.61
CA ALA A 54 -8.15 -11.90 -0.49
C ALA A 54 -8.19 -13.41 -0.79
N ALA A 55 -7.03 -14.09 -0.81
CA ALA A 55 -6.98 -15.54 -1.02
C ALA A 55 -7.74 -16.29 0.07
N ALA A 56 -7.59 -15.88 1.33
CA ALA A 56 -8.33 -16.46 2.45
C ALA A 56 -9.84 -16.29 2.30
N THR A 57 -10.29 -15.08 1.93
CA THR A 57 -11.70 -14.78 1.68
C THR A 57 -12.26 -15.61 0.53
N TYR A 58 -11.62 -15.58 -0.64
CA TYR A 58 -12.11 -16.27 -1.84
C TYR A 58 -12.11 -17.79 -1.67
N LEU A 59 -11.07 -18.35 -1.04
CA LEU A 59 -11.00 -19.79 -0.80
C LEU A 59 -12.12 -20.25 0.16
N ALA A 60 -12.42 -19.45 1.20
CA ALA A 60 -13.53 -19.74 2.09
C ALA A 60 -14.88 -19.74 1.36
N ASP A 61 -15.09 -18.78 0.44
CA ASP A 61 -16.32 -18.71 -0.34
C ASP A 61 -16.47 -19.87 -1.32
N LEU A 62 -15.41 -20.15 -2.10
CA LEU A 62 -15.40 -21.19 -3.13
C LEU A 62 -15.65 -22.59 -2.55
N THR A 63 -15.25 -22.82 -1.31
CA THR A 63 -15.37 -24.11 -0.63
C THR A 63 -16.58 -24.19 0.30
N GLY A 64 -17.38 -23.13 0.41
CA GLY A 64 -18.50 -23.06 1.36
C GLY A 64 -18.07 -23.22 2.82
N GLY A 65 -16.82 -22.87 3.15
CA GLY A 65 -16.21 -23.11 4.47
C GLY A 65 -15.68 -24.53 4.69
N GLY A 66 -15.55 -25.34 3.64
CA GLY A 66 -14.95 -26.69 3.68
C GLY A 66 -13.43 -26.71 3.92
N VAL A 67 -12.84 -25.57 4.29
CA VAL A 67 -11.41 -25.43 4.61
C VAL A 67 -11.21 -24.67 5.91
N THR A 68 -10.12 -24.99 6.60
CA THR A 68 -9.55 -24.15 7.66
C THR A 68 -8.21 -23.62 7.21
N MET A 69 -7.88 -22.40 7.62
CA MET A 69 -6.67 -21.72 7.16
C MET A 69 -5.78 -21.30 8.32
N ASP A 70 -4.47 -21.39 8.13
CA ASP A 70 -3.49 -20.77 9.03
C ASP A 70 -2.81 -19.64 8.23
N VAL A 71 -2.94 -18.39 8.68
CA VAL A 71 -2.37 -17.21 8.01
C VAL A 71 -1.14 -16.74 8.80
N PHE A 72 0.03 -16.81 8.19
CA PHE A 72 1.32 -16.49 8.80
C PHE A 72 1.82 -15.12 8.35
N GLU A 73 2.02 -14.18 9.27
CA GLU A 73 2.57 -12.85 8.99
C GLU A 73 3.81 -12.60 9.84
N ARG A 74 4.91 -12.20 9.19
CA ARG A 74 6.18 -11.91 9.87
C ARG A 74 6.11 -10.64 10.72
N ALA A 75 5.29 -9.67 10.32
CA ALA A 75 5.07 -8.44 11.04
C ALA A 75 4.10 -8.63 12.21
N GLN A 76 4.08 -7.65 13.11
CA GLN A 76 3.12 -7.57 14.21
C GLN A 76 1.78 -6.91 13.78
N ASP A 77 1.62 -6.61 12.48
CA ASP A 77 0.43 -5.95 11.93
C ASP A 77 0.09 -6.56 10.56
N VAL A 78 -1.19 -6.47 10.20
CA VAL A 78 -1.77 -6.90 8.93
C VAL A 78 -1.73 -5.77 7.91
N GLY A 79 -1.58 -6.10 6.63
CA GLY A 79 -1.79 -5.17 5.51
C GLY A 79 -0.60 -5.03 4.56
N GLY A 80 0.63 -5.33 5.01
CA GLY A 80 1.81 -5.28 4.15
C GLY A 80 2.03 -3.91 3.51
N ARG A 81 1.79 -3.78 2.19
CA ARG A 81 1.97 -2.54 1.40
C ARG A 81 0.79 -1.55 1.52
N THR A 82 -0.27 -1.87 2.24
CA THR A 82 -1.39 -0.94 2.52
C THR A 82 -1.30 -0.34 3.92
N ALA A 83 -0.09 -0.18 4.47
CA ALA A 83 0.04 0.33 5.83
C ALA A 83 -0.20 1.84 5.91
N GLU A 84 -0.54 2.27 7.11
CA GLU A 84 -0.94 3.63 7.42
C GLU A 84 -0.22 4.15 8.67
N LEU A 85 -0.39 5.44 8.94
CA LEU A 85 0.12 6.13 10.12
C LEU A 85 -1.01 6.88 10.80
N GLN A 86 -1.21 6.63 12.10
CA GLN A 86 -2.06 7.50 12.91
C GLN A 86 -1.37 8.85 13.11
N TYR A 87 -2.02 9.94 12.72
CA TYR A 87 -1.50 11.31 12.84
C TYR A 87 -2.55 12.24 13.44
N GLY A 88 -2.13 13.08 14.38
CA GLY A 88 -2.99 13.89 15.24
C GLY A 88 -2.95 13.44 16.70
N PRO A 89 -3.56 14.21 17.64
CA PRO A 89 -3.63 13.80 19.02
C PRO A 89 -4.37 12.45 19.14
N PRO A 90 -3.94 11.54 20.02
CA PRO A 90 -4.76 10.36 20.33
C PRO A 90 -6.14 10.83 20.75
N ALA A 91 -7.18 10.16 20.27
CA ALA A 91 -8.56 10.46 20.65
C ALA A 91 -8.63 10.61 22.17
N ALA A 92 -9.13 11.77 22.63
CA ALA A 92 -8.97 12.19 24.02
C ALA A 92 -9.44 11.09 24.98
N ALA A 93 -8.51 10.43 25.68
CA ALA A 93 -8.80 9.56 26.81
C ALA A 93 -9.19 10.38 28.06
N GLY A 94 -9.98 11.44 27.85
CA GLY A 94 -10.37 12.43 28.87
C GLY A 94 -11.66 12.09 29.62
N GLY A 95 -12.16 10.86 29.49
CA GLY A 95 -13.34 10.37 30.19
C GLY A 95 -12.98 9.34 31.26
N ARG A 96 -13.62 9.44 32.42
CA ARG A 96 -13.59 8.42 33.49
C ARG A 96 -13.70 7.01 32.89
N ALA A 97 -12.81 6.10 33.32
CA ALA A 97 -12.78 4.72 32.82
C ALA A 97 -14.21 4.12 32.80
N PRO A 98 -14.71 3.67 31.64
CA PRO A 98 -16.05 3.13 31.53
C PRO A 98 -16.19 1.88 32.40
N GLY A 99 -17.21 1.87 33.26
CA GLY A 99 -17.42 0.82 34.26
C GLY A 99 -17.83 -0.55 33.72
N THR A 100 -17.99 -0.70 32.41
CA THR A 100 -18.35 -1.97 31.74
C THR A 100 -17.62 -2.10 30.40
N ALA A 101 -17.42 -3.34 29.94
CA ALA A 101 -16.81 -3.62 28.63
C ALA A 101 -17.60 -2.98 27.46
N ALA A 102 -18.92 -2.89 27.57
CA ALA A 102 -19.77 -2.24 26.57
C ALA A 102 -19.54 -0.71 26.51
N ALA A 103 -19.37 -0.06 27.67
CA ALA A 103 -19.06 1.36 27.72
C ALA A 103 -17.61 1.65 27.27
N ALA A 104 -16.68 0.71 27.47
CA ALA A 104 -15.32 0.77 26.91
C ALA A 104 -15.33 0.65 25.39
N ALA A 105 -16.12 -0.28 24.85
CA ALA A 105 -16.31 -0.43 23.41
C ALA A 105 -16.99 0.81 22.80
N ALA A 106 -18.01 1.38 23.44
CA ALA A 106 -18.67 2.60 22.99
C ALA A 106 -17.75 3.83 23.04
N ALA A 107 -16.94 3.98 24.10
CA ALA A 107 -15.95 5.03 24.20
C ALA A 107 -14.83 4.87 23.16
N ALA A 108 -14.38 3.64 22.89
CA ALA A 108 -13.43 3.34 21.82
C ALA A 108 -14.02 3.62 20.42
N ALA A 109 -15.29 3.29 20.20
CA ALA A 109 -16.00 3.59 18.95
C ALA A 109 -16.20 5.11 18.75
N ALA A 110 -16.56 5.83 19.81
CA ALA A 110 -16.67 7.30 19.78
C ALA A 110 -15.30 7.97 19.59
N ALA A 111 -14.26 7.44 20.21
CA ALA A 111 -12.88 7.87 20.02
C ALA A 111 -12.38 7.62 18.59
N ALA A 112 -12.70 6.46 18.01
CA ALA A 112 -12.42 6.14 16.62
C ALA A 112 -13.21 7.02 15.64
N ALA A 113 -14.48 7.34 15.96
CA ALA A 113 -15.30 8.25 15.17
C ALA A 113 -14.84 9.72 15.24
N ALA A 114 -14.13 10.10 16.32
CA ALA A 114 -13.54 11.42 16.50
C ALA A 114 -12.07 11.51 16.06
N ALA A 115 -11.42 10.39 15.74
CA ALA A 115 -10.04 10.36 15.28
C ALA A 115 -9.96 10.85 13.83
N GLU A 116 -8.96 11.69 13.54
CA GLU A 116 -8.66 12.02 12.13
C GLU A 116 -8.30 10.73 11.38
N PRO A 117 -8.73 10.59 10.11
CA PRO A 117 -8.45 9.38 9.33
C PRO A 117 -6.92 9.15 9.26
N PRO A 118 -6.46 7.91 9.22
CA PRO A 118 -5.03 7.63 9.18
C PRO A 118 -4.39 8.15 7.88
N LEU A 119 -3.10 8.45 7.92
CA LEU A 119 -2.30 8.83 6.75
C LEU A 119 -1.80 7.56 6.06
N GLU A 120 -2.32 7.29 4.86
CA GLU A 120 -1.92 6.16 4.04
C GLU A 120 -0.46 6.24 3.59
N LEU A 121 0.39 5.33 4.07
CA LEU A 121 1.80 5.30 3.70
C LEU A 121 2.02 4.59 2.35
N GLY A 122 1.10 3.70 1.97
CA GLY A 122 1.14 2.93 0.73
C GLY A 122 0.12 3.39 -0.31
N ALA A 123 -0.64 2.43 -0.85
CA ALA A 123 -1.75 2.68 -1.76
C ALA A 123 -2.78 3.63 -1.09
N SER A 124 -3.33 4.57 -1.85
CA SER A 124 -4.30 5.55 -1.30
C SER A 124 -5.54 5.72 -2.15
N LEU A 125 -5.60 5.09 -3.33
CA LEU A 125 -6.69 5.19 -4.30
C LEU A 125 -6.89 3.85 -5.00
N ALA A 126 -8.13 3.56 -5.38
CA ALA A 126 -8.50 2.49 -6.30
C ALA A 126 -9.24 3.08 -7.51
N HIS A 127 -9.18 2.41 -8.66
CA HIS A 127 -9.98 2.80 -9.83
C HIS A 127 -11.36 2.12 -9.75
N ALA A 128 -12.41 2.77 -10.26
CA ALA A 128 -13.78 2.24 -10.26
C ALA A 128 -13.94 0.93 -11.04
N SER A 129 -12.98 0.57 -11.90
CA SER A 129 -12.94 -0.69 -12.65
C SER A 129 -12.29 -1.86 -11.88
N ASN A 130 -11.80 -1.62 -10.66
CA ASN A 130 -11.11 -2.62 -9.84
C ASN A 130 -12.14 -3.51 -9.12
N ALA A 131 -12.81 -4.37 -9.88
CA ALA A 131 -13.97 -5.11 -9.40
C ALA A 131 -13.67 -5.98 -8.17
N ARG A 132 -12.47 -6.57 -8.07
CA ARG A 132 -12.11 -7.46 -6.94
C ARG A 132 -11.93 -6.67 -5.66
N VAL A 133 -11.17 -5.58 -5.69
CA VAL A 133 -10.99 -4.68 -4.54
C VAL A 133 -12.30 -4.05 -4.10
N LEU A 134 -13.13 -3.59 -5.05
CA LEU A 134 -14.41 -2.95 -4.73
C LEU A 134 -15.42 -3.95 -4.16
N ALA A 135 -15.45 -5.19 -4.67
CA ALA A 135 -16.28 -6.25 -4.11
C ALA A 135 -15.83 -6.62 -2.68
N LEU A 136 -14.53 -6.69 -2.42
CA LEU A 136 -14.00 -6.88 -1.06
C LEU A 136 -14.40 -5.72 -0.13
N ALA A 137 -14.25 -4.48 -0.59
CA ALA A 137 -14.66 -3.31 0.19
C ALA A 137 -16.16 -3.35 0.53
N ALA A 138 -17.01 -3.66 -0.45
CA ALA A 138 -18.45 -3.79 -0.25
C ALA A 138 -18.79 -4.92 0.74
N ARG A 139 -18.17 -6.10 0.61
CA ARG A 139 -18.35 -7.23 1.54
C ARG A 139 -18.02 -6.86 2.98
N LEU A 140 -16.93 -6.10 3.17
CA LEU A 140 -16.40 -5.72 4.48
C LEU A 140 -17.07 -4.47 5.06
N ASN A 141 -18.15 -4.01 4.42
CA ASN A 141 -18.90 -2.81 4.80
C ASN A 141 -17.98 -1.59 4.96
N LEU A 142 -17.07 -1.41 4.00
CA LEU A 142 -16.17 -0.26 3.90
C LEU A 142 -16.81 0.86 3.08
N THR A 143 -16.59 2.10 3.51
CA THR A 143 -17.22 3.27 2.89
C THR A 143 -16.38 3.79 1.74
N LEU A 144 -16.87 3.60 0.52
CA LEU A 144 -16.27 4.21 -0.66
C LEU A 144 -16.59 5.71 -0.70
N ILE A 145 -15.56 6.53 -0.76
CA ILE A 145 -15.68 7.98 -0.88
C ILE A 145 -14.98 8.47 -2.15
N GLN A 146 -15.46 9.59 -2.65
CA GLN A 146 -14.66 10.37 -3.59
C GLN A 146 -13.44 10.89 -2.83
N PRO A 147 -12.21 10.69 -3.36
CA PRO A 147 -11.05 11.23 -2.70
C PRO A 147 -11.24 12.73 -2.53
N PRO A 148 -10.92 13.30 -1.35
CA PRO A 148 -11.08 14.72 -1.13
C PRO A 148 -10.35 15.44 -2.26
N SER A 149 -11.13 16.16 -3.06
CA SER A 149 -10.61 17.16 -3.99
C SER A 149 -10.08 18.24 -3.07
N GLY A 150 -8.86 18.07 -2.54
CA GLY A 150 -8.25 19.11 -1.72
C GLY A 150 -8.40 20.41 -2.51
N ASP A 151 -8.98 21.43 -1.88
CA ASP A 151 -9.48 22.65 -2.52
C ASP A 151 -8.41 23.48 -3.28
N GLY A 152 -7.25 22.89 -3.61
CA GLY A 152 -6.18 23.45 -4.44
C GLY A 152 -5.40 22.48 -5.33
N GLY A 153 -5.75 21.19 -5.48
CA GLY A 153 -4.86 20.16 -6.05
C GLY A 153 -4.54 20.20 -7.56
N ARG A 154 -4.39 21.39 -8.16
CA ARG A 154 -3.86 21.56 -9.51
C ARG A 154 -2.49 20.88 -9.61
N LEU A 155 -2.31 20.08 -10.64
CA LEU A 155 -1.05 19.39 -10.93
C LEU A 155 -0.06 20.32 -11.63
N ALA A 156 1.21 20.20 -11.29
CA ALA A 156 2.34 20.66 -12.06
C ALA A 156 3.32 19.50 -12.35
N VAL A 157 3.95 19.54 -13.52
CA VAL A 157 5.06 18.65 -13.89
C VAL A 157 6.35 19.46 -13.89
N PHE A 158 7.35 18.98 -13.16
CA PHE A 158 8.66 19.61 -12.98
C PHE A 158 9.74 18.77 -13.68
N ASP A 159 10.54 19.40 -14.54
CA ASP A 159 11.57 18.70 -15.32
C ASP A 159 12.93 18.59 -14.59
N GLY A 160 13.04 19.10 -13.36
CA GLY A 160 14.29 19.22 -12.62
C GLY A 160 14.81 20.67 -12.57
N ALA A 161 14.37 21.52 -13.50
CA ALA A 161 14.76 22.93 -13.55
C ALA A 161 13.56 23.89 -13.56
N ARG A 162 12.44 23.50 -14.17
CA ARG A 162 11.25 24.34 -14.34
C ARG A 162 9.97 23.52 -14.40
N VAL A 163 8.85 24.21 -14.16
CA VAL A 163 7.52 23.66 -14.38
C VAL A 163 7.20 23.66 -15.88
N VAL A 164 7.10 22.47 -16.47
CA VAL A 164 6.85 22.27 -17.91
C VAL A 164 5.37 22.14 -18.25
N MET A 165 4.55 21.73 -17.29
CA MET A 165 3.09 21.65 -17.40
C MET A 165 2.48 22.06 -16.07
N ARG A 166 1.35 22.77 -16.12
CA ARG A 166 0.53 23.04 -14.95
C ARG A 166 -0.94 23.13 -15.31
N GLN A 167 -1.79 22.64 -14.42
CA GLN A 167 -3.22 22.85 -14.48
C GLN A 167 -3.57 24.24 -13.96
N THR A 168 -4.49 24.90 -14.68
CA THR A 168 -5.08 26.18 -14.29
C THR A 168 -6.38 25.99 -13.50
N GLY A 169 -6.99 24.81 -13.62
CA GLY A 169 -8.35 24.56 -13.15
C GLY A 169 -9.41 25.01 -14.15
N GLN A 170 -9.03 25.50 -15.34
CA GLN A 170 -9.93 25.81 -16.43
C GLN A 170 -9.82 24.70 -17.50
N PRO A 171 -10.80 23.78 -17.61
CA PRO A 171 -10.67 22.59 -18.45
C PRO A 171 -10.32 22.88 -19.91
N VAL A 172 -10.90 23.94 -20.50
CA VAL A 172 -10.65 24.32 -21.90
C VAL A 172 -9.21 24.82 -22.09
N LEU A 173 -8.71 25.65 -21.18
CA LEU A 173 -7.33 26.15 -21.25
C LEU A 173 -6.33 25.03 -21.00
N ASP A 174 -6.62 24.14 -20.04
CA ASP A 174 -5.77 23.00 -19.74
C ASP A 174 -5.73 22.02 -20.91
N ALA A 175 -6.87 21.77 -21.58
CA ALA A 175 -6.93 20.97 -22.80
C ALA A 175 -6.12 21.61 -23.96
N LEU A 176 -6.26 22.92 -24.18
CA LEU A 176 -5.50 23.63 -25.20
C LEU A 176 -3.98 23.56 -24.93
N ARG A 177 -3.56 23.71 -23.67
CA ARG A 177 -2.14 23.58 -23.28
C ARG A 177 -1.61 22.16 -23.50
N LEU A 178 -2.40 21.14 -23.19
CA LEU A 178 -2.02 19.76 -23.46
C LEU A 178 -1.87 19.50 -24.96
N VAL A 179 -2.82 19.95 -25.78
CA VAL A 179 -2.77 19.76 -27.24
C VAL A 179 -1.62 20.53 -27.87
N THR A 180 -1.37 21.77 -27.44
CA THR A 180 -0.26 22.58 -27.98
C THR A 180 1.11 22.01 -27.62
N ARG A 181 1.29 21.45 -26.42
CA ARG A 181 2.57 20.89 -25.98
C ARG A 181 2.81 19.45 -26.44
N TYR A 182 1.77 18.62 -26.38
CA TYR A 182 1.88 17.17 -26.54
C TYR A 182 1.15 16.64 -27.78
N GLY A 183 0.52 17.52 -28.57
CA GLY A 183 -0.33 17.11 -29.68
C GLY A 183 -1.51 16.25 -29.21
N LEU A 184 -1.87 15.26 -30.02
CA LEU A 184 -2.91 14.28 -29.69
C LEU A 184 -2.39 13.12 -28.82
N ALA A 185 -1.13 13.17 -28.36
CA ALA A 185 -0.53 12.04 -27.67
C ALA A 185 -1.26 11.64 -26.37
N PRO A 186 -1.68 12.57 -25.49
CA PRO A 186 -2.43 12.23 -24.28
C PRO A 186 -3.76 11.52 -24.58
N LEU A 187 -4.48 11.95 -25.63
CA LEU A 187 -5.76 11.36 -26.02
C LEU A 187 -5.59 9.94 -26.58
N ARG A 188 -4.58 9.73 -27.43
CA ARG A 188 -4.25 8.42 -27.98
C ARG A 188 -3.80 7.46 -26.89
N TYR A 189 -2.94 7.92 -25.98
CA TYR A 189 -2.46 7.09 -24.88
C TYR A 189 -3.58 6.76 -23.89
N ALA A 190 -4.48 7.72 -23.61
CA ALA A 190 -5.69 7.45 -22.82
C ALA A 190 -6.59 6.37 -23.44
N ARG A 191 -6.69 6.32 -24.78
CA ARG A 191 -7.41 5.25 -25.48
C ARG A 191 -6.73 3.88 -25.27
N LEU A 192 -5.41 3.81 -25.43
CA LEU A 192 -4.65 2.58 -25.19
C LEU A 192 -4.78 2.12 -23.73
N SER A 193 -4.71 3.04 -22.75
CA SER A 193 -4.90 2.71 -21.32
C SER A 193 -6.29 2.13 -21.07
N LYS A 194 -7.33 2.68 -21.68
CA LYS A 194 -8.71 2.16 -21.56
C LYS A 194 -8.87 0.81 -22.25
N GLU A 195 -8.20 0.58 -23.38
CA GLU A 195 -8.20 -0.71 -24.06
C GLU A 195 -7.50 -1.79 -23.20
N ALA A 196 -6.35 -1.49 -22.62
CA ALA A 196 -5.68 -2.38 -21.66
C ALA A 196 -6.55 -2.66 -20.42
N ALA A 197 -7.24 -1.65 -19.88
CA ALA A 197 -8.16 -1.82 -18.76
C ALA A 197 -9.35 -2.73 -19.10
N ARG A 198 -9.90 -2.66 -20.33
CA ARG A 198 -10.94 -3.59 -20.80
C ARG A 198 -10.42 -5.02 -20.95
N GLY A 199 -9.22 -5.18 -21.50
CA GLY A 199 -8.54 -6.48 -21.57
C GLY A 199 -8.38 -7.10 -20.19
N PHE A 200 -7.89 -6.31 -19.22
CA PHE A 200 -7.75 -6.74 -17.83
C PHE A 200 -9.10 -7.15 -17.21
N ALA A 201 -10.15 -6.36 -17.43
CA ALA A 201 -11.48 -6.64 -16.87
C ALA A 201 -12.11 -7.95 -17.37
N SER A 202 -11.66 -8.51 -18.50
CA SER A 202 -12.15 -9.80 -18.99
C SER A 202 -11.85 -10.97 -18.04
N VAL A 203 -10.80 -10.85 -17.19
CA VAL A 203 -10.42 -11.89 -16.23
C VAL A 203 -11.49 -12.16 -15.18
N TYR A 204 -12.29 -11.14 -14.83
CA TYR A 204 -13.30 -11.28 -13.78
C TYR A 204 -14.34 -12.33 -14.18
N GLY A 205 -14.92 -12.20 -15.38
CA GLY A 205 -15.91 -13.17 -15.88
C GLY A 205 -15.33 -14.57 -16.07
N MET A 206 -14.05 -14.69 -16.46
CA MET A 206 -13.37 -15.98 -16.57
C MET A 206 -13.25 -16.67 -15.20
N GLN A 207 -12.77 -15.93 -14.19
CA GLN A 207 -12.62 -16.45 -12.82
C GLN A 207 -13.97 -16.74 -12.16
N ASP A 208 -14.98 -15.91 -12.39
CA ASP A 208 -16.33 -16.12 -11.85
C ASP A 208 -17.00 -17.36 -12.47
N ALA A 209 -16.62 -17.73 -13.70
CA ALA A 209 -16.98 -18.99 -14.33
C ALA A 209 -16.13 -20.19 -13.85
N GLY A 210 -15.26 -20.00 -12.86
CA GLY A 210 -14.41 -21.06 -12.30
C GLY A 210 -13.12 -21.32 -13.08
N ARG A 211 -12.79 -20.52 -14.11
CA ARG A 211 -11.55 -20.70 -14.87
C ARG A 211 -10.35 -20.26 -14.04
N ALA A 212 -9.44 -21.20 -13.79
CA ALA A 212 -8.11 -20.95 -13.23
C ALA A 212 -7.04 -21.04 -14.32
N PHE A 213 -5.89 -20.42 -14.07
CA PHE A 213 -4.74 -20.39 -14.97
C PHE A 213 -3.50 -20.94 -14.26
N GLY A 214 -2.72 -21.78 -14.94
CA GLY A 214 -1.49 -22.36 -14.39
C GLY A 214 -0.32 -21.38 -14.40
N THR A 215 -0.30 -20.47 -15.37
CA THR A 215 0.76 -19.45 -15.49
C THR A 215 0.19 -18.03 -15.71
N PRO A 216 0.93 -16.99 -15.31
CA PRO A 216 0.60 -15.62 -15.69
C PRO A 216 0.53 -15.42 -17.21
N GLY A 217 1.37 -16.12 -17.98
CA GLY A 217 1.36 -16.06 -19.45
C GLY A 217 0.00 -16.46 -20.03
N GLU A 218 -0.52 -17.62 -19.66
CA GLU A 218 -1.85 -18.09 -20.09
C GLU A 218 -2.97 -17.10 -19.72
N MET A 219 -2.91 -16.52 -18.52
CA MET A 219 -3.87 -15.52 -18.07
C MET A 219 -3.78 -14.23 -18.90
N LEU A 220 -2.57 -13.73 -19.12
CA LEU A 220 -2.31 -12.52 -19.89
C LEU A 220 -2.67 -12.70 -21.37
N GLU A 221 -2.42 -13.86 -21.96
CA GLU A 221 -2.85 -14.21 -23.32
C GLU A 221 -4.38 -14.24 -23.41
N ALA A 222 -5.07 -14.86 -22.45
CA ALA A 222 -6.53 -14.88 -22.40
C ALA A 222 -7.15 -13.48 -22.25
N MET A 223 -6.45 -12.55 -21.58
CA MET A 223 -6.84 -11.14 -21.48
C MET A 223 -6.45 -10.30 -22.71
N GLY A 224 -5.66 -10.84 -23.64
CA GLY A 224 -5.08 -10.09 -24.76
C GLY A 224 -4.02 -9.05 -24.34
N LEU A 225 -3.35 -9.27 -23.21
CA LEU A 225 -2.39 -8.34 -22.60
C LEU A 225 -0.95 -8.84 -22.62
N TRP A 226 -0.69 -10.08 -23.04
CA TRP A 226 0.65 -10.69 -23.04
C TRP A 226 1.69 -9.82 -23.73
N GLU A 227 1.44 -9.40 -24.97
CA GLU A 227 2.37 -8.60 -25.78
C GLU A 227 2.80 -7.29 -25.10
N LEU A 228 1.90 -6.67 -24.31
CA LEU A 228 2.19 -5.44 -23.58
C LEU A 228 3.20 -5.65 -22.43
N THR A 229 3.36 -6.88 -21.96
CA THR A 229 4.39 -7.23 -20.96
C THR A 229 5.73 -7.55 -21.63
N GLN A 230 5.75 -7.80 -22.94
CA GLN A 230 6.96 -8.22 -23.66
C GLN A 230 7.74 -7.07 -24.30
N MET A 231 7.24 -5.83 -24.19
CA MET A 231 7.87 -4.65 -24.76
C MET A 231 7.86 -3.46 -23.79
N SER A 232 8.78 -2.51 -23.97
CA SER A 232 8.78 -1.30 -23.15
C SER A 232 7.67 -0.33 -23.52
N ALA A 233 7.25 0.52 -22.58
CA ALA A 233 6.24 1.54 -22.84
C ALA A 233 6.69 2.54 -23.93
N GLN A 234 8.00 2.84 -23.98
CA GLN A 234 8.58 3.63 -25.08
C GLN A 234 8.43 2.93 -26.43
N GLN A 235 8.80 1.65 -26.53
CA GLN A 235 8.65 0.90 -27.79
C GLN A 235 7.17 0.84 -28.21
N HIS A 236 6.27 0.61 -27.26
CA HIS A 236 4.84 0.55 -27.53
C HIS A 236 4.28 1.89 -28.02
N LEU A 237 4.70 3.00 -27.40
CA LEU A 237 4.34 4.35 -27.81
C LEU A 237 4.87 4.66 -29.22
N GLU A 238 6.15 4.37 -29.49
CA GLU A 238 6.77 4.60 -30.80
C GLU A 238 6.08 3.79 -31.91
N GLN A 239 5.65 2.55 -31.63
CA GLN A 239 4.93 1.71 -32.58
C GLN A 239 3.52 2.24 -32.89
N ASN A 240 2.77 2.67 -31.86
CA ASN A 240 1.38 3.14 -32.03
C ASN A 240 1.30 4.59 -32.53
N PHE A 241 2.37 5.38 -32.41
CA PHE A 241 2.39 6.82 -32.70
C PHE A 241 3.27 7.15 -33.90
N ARG A 242 3.64 6.15 -34.72
CA ARG A 242 4.36 6.34 -36.00
C ARG A 242 3.67 7.44 -36.83
N GLY A 243 4.44 8.44 -37.27
CA GLY A 243 3.96 9.61 -38.01
C GLY A 243 3.52 10.81 -37.17
N VAL A 244 3.13 10.62 -35.89
CA VAL A 244 2.75 11.71 -34.96
C VAL A 244 3.81 11.93 -33.88
N TRP A 245 4.80 11.04 -33.79
CA TRP A 245 5.94 11.16 -32.86
C TRP A 245 6.59 12.56 -32.86
N ARG A 246 6.70 13.18 -34.05
CA ARG A 246 7.30 14.52 -34.24
C ARG A 246 6.43 15.67 -33.71
N VAL A 247 5.19 15.40 -33.30
CA VAL A 247 4.21 16.38 -32.81
C VAL A 247 3.97 16.19 -31.30
N GLY A 248 5.04 16.24 -30.50
CA GLY A 248 4.96 16.30 -29.04
C GLY A 248 4.86 14.96 -28.29
N ALA A 249 4.84 13.80 -28.97
CA ALA A 249 4.76 12.50 -28.30
C ALA A 249 6.01 12.17 -27.47
N ALA A 250 7.19 12.57 -27.93
CA ALA A 250 8.43 12.43 -27.14
C ALA A 250 8.38 13.25 -25.85
N ALA A 251 7.91 14.50 -25.93
CA ALA A 251 7.71 15.35 -24.75
C ALA A 251 6.64 14.77 -23.82
N PHE A 252 5.55 14.24 -24.38
CA PHE A 252 4.52 13.54 -23.60
C PHE A 252 5.09 12.35 -22.82
N ALA A 253 5.91 11.53 -23.46
CA ALA A 253 6.56 10.37 -22.86
C ALA A 253 7.49 10.77 -21.71
N SER A 254 8.36 11.77 -21.92
CA SER A 254 9.34 12.19 -20.92
C SER A 254 8.73 13.00 -19.78
N GLU A 255 7.71 13.81 -20.07
CA GLU A 255 7.17 14.79 -19.12
C GLU A 255 5.90 14.28 -18.45
N LEU A 256 4.81 14.07 -19.19
CA LEU A 256 3.50 13.77 -18.60
C LEU A 256 3.35 12.29 -18.23
N ALA A 257 3.45 11.39 -19.19
CA ALA A 257 3.34 9.95 -18.93
C ALA A 257 4.48 9.48 -18.01
N GLY A 258 5.70 9.94 -18.27
CA GLY A 258 6.86 9.65 -17.46
C GLY A 258 6.78 10.17 -16.02
N ALA A 259 6.16 11.34 -15.79
CA ALA A 259 5.89 11.78 -14.43
C ALA A 259 4.89 10.87 -13.72
N VAL A 260 3.80 10.46 -14.38
CA VAL A 260 2.80 9.55 -13.80
C VAL A 260 3.43 8.22 -13.42
N ASP A 261 4.25 7.63 -14.29
CA ASP A 261 4.98 6.38 -14.00
C ASP A 261 5.97 6.52 -12.85
N ARG A 262 6.69 7.64 -12.79
CA ARG A 262 7.61 7.91 -11.68
C ARG A 262 6.86 8.07 -10.35
N VAL A 263 5.66 8.64 -10.35
CA VAL A 263 4.83 8.77 -9.16
C VAL A 263 4.27 7.43 -8.71
N ASN A 264 3.74 6.64 -9.64
CA ASN A 264 3.03 5.41 -9.32
C ASN A 264 3.97 4.22 -9.09
N TYR A 265 5.06 4.13 -9.85
CA TYR A 265 5.96 2.97 -9.84
C TYR A 265 7.39 3.31 -9.45
N GLY A 266 7.74 4.60 -9.33
CA GLY A 266 9.12 5.02 -9.06
C GLY A 266 10.07 4.75 -10.23
N GLN A 267 9.58 4.33 -11.38
CA GLN A 267 10.37 3.81 -12.51
C GLN A 267 10.26 4.69 -13.75
N ALA A 268 11.16 4.48 -14.69
CA ALA A 268 11.25 5.27 -15.92
C ALA A 268 10.38 4.66 -17.03
N PHE A 269 9.55 5.50 -17.66
CA PHE A 269 8.69 5.16 -18.81
C PHE A 269 9.42 4.35 -19.90
N GLN A 270 10.70 4.66 -20.14
CA GLN A 270 11.50 4.04 -21.18
C GLN A 270 11.82 2.56 -20.92
N LYS A 271 11.84 2.16 -19.65
CA LYS A 271 12.25 0.82 -19.21
C LYS A 271 11.07 -0.04 -18.79
N MET A 272 10.02 0.56 -18.22
CA MET A 272 8.85 -0.20 -17.78
C MET A 272 8.21 -0.95 -18.96
N ASN A 273 7.63 -2.11 -18.68
CA ASN A 273 6.78 -2.76 -19.67
C ASN A 273 5.54 -1.91 -19.97
N ALA A 274 5.01 -2.05 -21.18
CA ALA A 274 3.92 -1.21 -21.68
C ALA A 274 2.64 -1.38 -20.87
N LEU A 275 2.33 -2.59 -20.38
CA LEU A 275 1.14 -2.82 -19.57
C LEU A 275 1.17 -2.01 -18.27
N ALA A 276 2.26 -2.09 -17.51
CA ALA A 276 2.42 -1.35 -16.26
C ALA A 276 2.29 0.16 -16.46
N ALA A 277 2.88 0.71 -17.53
CA ALA A 277 2.79 2.13 -17.87
C ALA A 277 1.37 2.55 -18.33
N LEU A 278 0.65 1.70 -19.06
CA LEU A 278 -0.72 1.97 -19.47
C LEU A 278 -1.69 1.96 -18.27
N VAL A 279 -1.52 1.01 -17.35
CA VAL A 279 -2.28 0.94 -16.09
C VAL A 279 -1.92 2.10 -15.17
N SER A 280 -0.65 2.48 -15.08
CA SER A 280 -0.18 3.66 -14.34
C SER A 280 -0.89 4.93 -14.80
N TYR A 281 -1.06 5.11 -16.11
CA TYR A 281 -1.70 6.29 -16.69
C TYR A 281 -3.24 6.26 -16.63
N LEU A 282 -3.86 5.12 -16.28
CA LEU A 282 -5.32 4.99 -16.29
C LEU A 282 -6.05 6.06 -15.46
N PRO A 283 -5.63 6.42 -14.22
CA PRO A 283 -6.28 7.49 -13.45
C PRO A 283 -6.21 8.88 -14.11
N ALA A 284 -5.24 9.12 -14.99
CA ALA A 284 -5.17 10.35 -15.78
C ALA A 284 -6.07 10.30 -17.03
N ALA A 285 -6.36 9.11 -17.54
CA ALA A 285 -7.22 8.86 -18.70
C ALA A 285 -8.71 8.75 -18.32
N ASP A 286 -8.99 8.32 -17.10
CA ASP A 286 -10.30 8.11 -16.52
C ASP A 286 -10.27 8.55 -15.04
N PRO A 287 -10.95 9.66 -14.69
CA PRO A 287 -10.89 10.22 -13.34
C PRO A 287 -11.77 9.45 -12.35
N SER A 288 -12.31 8.28 -12.73
CA SER A 288 -13.14 7.43 -11.88
C SER A 288 -12.30 6.71 -10.81
N VAL A 289 -11.75 7.49 -9.87
CA VAL A 289 -11.00 6.98 -8.71
C VAL A 289 -11.82 7.11 -7.44
N VAL A 290 -11.64 6.15 -6.54
CA VAL A 290 -12.29 6.10 -5.23
C VAL A 290 -11.25 5.91 -4.14
N ALA A 291 -11.56 6.38 -2.94
CA ALA A 291 -10.83 6.07 -1.72
C ALA A 291 -11.74 5.30 -0.76
N VAL A 292 -11.14 4.66 0.23
CA VAL A 292 -11.87 4.04 1.36
C VAL A 292 -11.75 4.98 2.54
N ALA A 293 -12.88 5.42 3.11
CA ALA A 293 -12.90 6.41 4.18
C ALA A 293 -12.13 5.95 5.41
N GLU A 294 -12.24 4.67 5.73
CA GLU A 294 -11.59 4.01 6.85
C GLU A 294 -10.12 3.66 6.57
N GLY A 295 -9.66 3.80 5.33
CA GLY A 295 -8.34 3.39 4.86
C GLY A 295 -8.37 2.09 4.06
N LEU A 296 -7.46 1.98 3.08
CA LEU A 296 -7.24 0.76 2.30
C LEU A 296 -6.59 -0.35 3.15
N SER A 297 -5.91 0.01 4.24
CA SER A 297 -5.39 -0.90 5.26
C SER A 297 -6.47 -1.79 5.87
N GLU A 298 -7.71 -1.32 5.89
CA GLU A 298 -8.84 -2.02 6.50
C GLU A 298 -9.33 -3.20 5.68
N ILE A 299 -9.06 -3.24 4.37
CA ILE A 299 -9.44 -4.38 3.52
C ILE A 299 -8.80 -5.68 4.06
N PRO A 300 -7.47 -5.82 4.15
CA PRO A 300 -6.87 -7.03 4.66
C PRO A 300 -7.14 -7.25 6.16
N ARG A 301 -7.21 -6.19 6.97
CA ARG A 301 -7.47 -6.30 8.42
C ARG A 301 -8.85 -6.87 8.73
N ARG A 302 -9.91 -6.30 8.13
CA ARG A 302 -11.28 -6.77 8.36
C ARG A 302 -11.51 -8.16 7.77
N ALA A 303 -10.99 -8.44 6.59
CA ALA A 303 -11.09 -9.76 5.96
C ALA A 303 -10.54 -10.87 6.85
N LEU A 304 -9.33 -10.68 7.39
CA LEU A 304 -8.71 -11.68 8.28
C LEU A 304 -9.35 -11.71 9.66
N SER A 305 -9.82 -10.56 10.18
CA SER A 305 -10.54 -10.51 11.46
C SER A 305 -11.88 -11.25 11.38
N GLU A 306 -12.66 -11.09 10.31
CA GLU A 306 -13.91 -11.82 10.08
C GLU A 306 -13.65 -13.34 9.95
N ALA A 307 -12.61 -13.72 9.20
CA ALA A 307 -12.21 -15.12 9.05
C ALA A 307 -11.78 -15.74 10.39
N ALA A 308 -11.08 -14.99 11.24
CA ALA A 308 -10.69 -15.44 12.57
C ALA A 308 -11.87 -15.53 13.54
N ALA A 309 -12.74 -14.53 13.55
CA ALA A 309 -13.93 -14.52 14.40
C ALA A 309 -14.92 -15.66 14.06
N SER A 310 -14.96 -16.07 12.79
CA SER A 310 -15.74 -17.24 12.33
C SER A 310 -15.03 -18.58 12.52
N GLY A 311 -13.82 -18.62 13.07
CA GLY A 311 -13.04 -19.84 13.27
C GLY A 311 -12.50 -20.47 11.98
N ARG A 312 -12.59 -19.76 10.85
CA ARG A 312 -12.14 -20.24 9.53
C ARG A 312 -10.66 -20.00 9.28
N ALA A 313 -10.06 -19.00 9.93
CA ALA A 313 -8.65 -18.69 9.81
C ALA A 313 -7.99 -18.44 11.17
N ALA A 314 -6.85 -19.09 11.43
CA ALA A 314 -5.97 -18.75 12.54
C ALA A 314 -4.91 -17.75 12.05
N LEU A 315 -5.01 -16.49 12.49
CA LEU A 315 -4.01 -15.46 12.19
C LEU A 315 -2.84 -15.53 13.17
N ARG A 316 -1.62 -15.70 12.66
CA ARG A 316 -0.37 -15.77 13.43
C ARG A 316 0.54 -14.61 13.05
N LEU A 317 0.58 -13.58 13.89
CA LEU A 317 1.46 -12.41 13.75
C LEU A 317 2.84 -12.69 14.37
N GLY A 318 3.88 -11.99 13.89
CA GLY A 318 5.27 -12.27 14.26
C GLY A 318 5.79 -13.63 13.80
N ALA A 319 5.02 -14.36 13.00
CA ALA A 319 5.26 -15.73 12.59
C ALA A 319 5.85 -15.76 11.18
N GLY A 320 7.14 -15.41 11.06
CA GLY A 320 7.84 -15.45 9.77
C GLY A 320 8.17 -16.88 9.34
N VAL A 321 7.64 -17.33 8.21
CA VAL A 321 8.02 -18.62 7.60
C VAL A 321 9.43 -18.53 7.00
N ARG A 322 10.26 -19.53 7.33
CA ARG A 322 11.66 -19.65 6.88
C ARG A 322 11.86 -20.75 5.85
N ALA A 323 11.03 -21.80 5.86
CA ALA A 323 11.11 -22.89 4.89
C ALA A 323 9.73 -23.53 4.67
N VAL A 324 9.52 -24.05 3.47
CA VAL A 324 8.37 -24.90 3.12
C VAL A 324 8.91 -26.24 2.64
N ALA A 325 8.47 -27.32 3.29
CA ALA A 325 8.86 -28.68 2.95
C ALA A 325 7.64 -29.52 2.62
N ARG A 326 7.82 -30.52 1.76
CA ARG A 326 6.78 -31.47 1.39
C ARG A 326 7.06 -32.84 2.03
N GLY A 327 6.12 -33.33 2.81
CA GLY A 327 6.16 -34.65 3.44
C GLY A 327 5.97 -35.78 2.43
N ALA A 328 6.30 -37.01 2.85
CA ALA A 328 6.15 -38.20 2.02
C ALA A 328 4.68 -38.52 1.68
N ASP A 329 3.74 -38.03 2.49
CA ASP A 329 2.30 -38.09 2.26
C ASP A 329 1.79 -37.01 1.28
N GLY A 330 2.70 -36.19 0.75
CA GLY A 330 2.39 -35.13 -0.22
C GLY A 330 1.92 -33.82 0.40
N ARG A 331 1.72 -33.76 1.73
CA ARG A 331 1.29 -32.57 2.48
C ARG A 331 2.46 -31.69 2.89
N TYR A 332 2.17 -30.45 3.25
CA TYR A 332 3.18 -29.42 3.50
C TYR A 332 3.39 -29.14 4.98
N PHE A 333 4.64 -28.81 5.32
CA PHE A 333 5.07 -28.35 6.63
C PHE A 333 5.84 -27.04 6.49
N LEU A 334 5.61 -26.10 7.40
CA LEU A 334 6.27 -24.80 7.41
C LEU A 334 7.17 -24.66 8.63
N ASN A 335 8.42 -24.27 8.41
CA ASN A 335 9.30 -23.89 9.50
C ASN A 335 9.07 -22.42 9.85
N VAL A 336 8.52 -22.14 11.02
CA VAL A 336 8.10 -20.81 11.45
C VAL A 336 9.08 -20.25 12.47
N THR A 337 9.39 -18.96 12.39
CA THR A 337 10.27 -18.29 13.35
C THR A 337 9.68 -18.33 14.75
N GLY A 338 10.46 -18.80 15.72
CA GLY A 338 10.03 -18.94 17.12
C GLY A 338 9.32 -20.25 17.46
N ASP A 339 8.85 -21.01 16.46
CA ASP A 339 8.26 -22.32 16.70
C ASP A 339 9.36 -23.37 16.88
N ALA A 340 9.19 -24.25 17.87
CA ALA A 340 10.09 -25.38 18.11
C ALA A 340 9.88 -26.51 17.07
N GLU A 341 8.64 -26.69 16.62
CA GLU A 341 8.23 -27.74 15.69
C GLU A 341 7.64 -27.12 14.41
N PRO A 342 7.77 -27.78 13.24
CA PRO A 342 7.13 -27.33 12.01
C PRO A 342 5.60 -27.25 12.13
N ALA A 343 5.00 -26.18 11.61
CA ALA A 343 3.56 -26.06 11.48
C ALA A 343 3.06 -26.96 10.34
N GLY A 344 1.98 -27.71 10.56
CA GLY A 344 1.38 -28.59 9.57
C GLY A 344 0.73 -29.83 10.19
N PRO A 345 0.37 -30.84 9.38
CA PRO A 345 0.42 -30.84 7.92
C PRO A 345 -0.66 -29.94 7.29
N PHE A 346 -0.38 -29.41 6.10
CA PHE A 346 -1.30 -28.65 5.26
C PHE A 346 -1.51 -29.34 3.90
N ASP A 347 -2.75 -29.34 3.40
CA ASP A 347 -3.10 -29.90 2.10
C ASP A 347 -2.71 -28.98 0.94
N ALA A 348 -2.68 -27.66 1.20
CA ALA A 348 -2.17 -26.66 0.27
C ALA A 348 -1.48 -25.50 0.98
N VAL A 349 -0.63 -24.77 0.25
CA VAL A 349 0.07 -23.57 0.73
C VAL A 349 -0.04 -22.47 -0.33
N ILE A 350 -0.42 -21.26 0.09
CA ILE A 350 -0.44 -20.05 -0.74
C ILE A 350 0.64 -19.10 -0.24
N ILE A 351 1.69 -18.88 -1.04
CA ILE A 351 2.76 -17.91 -0.75
C ILE A 351 2.34 -16.52 -1.26
N ALA A 352 1.67 -15.74 -0.42
CA ALA A 352 1.20 -14.38 -0.75
C ALA A 352 2.22 -13.26 -0.44
N THR A 353 3.44 -13.63 -0.03
CA THR A 353 4.59 -12.74 0.12
C THR A 353 5.53 -12.85 -1.09
N PRO A 354 6.21 -11.77 -1.54
CA PRO A 354 7.20 -11.89 -2.61
C PRO A 354 8.29 -12.91 -2.23
N LEU A 355 8.38 -13.99 -3.00
CA LEU A 355 9.23 -15.14 -2.66
C LEU A 355 10.72 -14.75 -2.62
N GLU A 356 11.11 -13.84 -3.50
CA GLU A 356 12.48 -13.39 -3.69
C GLU A 356 12.96 -12.48 -2.54
N ALA A 357 12.01 -11.83 -1.84
CA ALA A 357 12.29 -10.96 -0.69
C ALA A 357 11.95 -11.61 0.66
N SER A 358 11.41 -12.84 0.66
CA SER A 358 10.99 -13.54 1.87
C SER A 358 12.13 -14.34 2.51
N GLY A 359 13.07 -14.84 1.69
CA GLY A 359 14.12 -15.76 2.14
C GLY A 359 13.59 -17.16 2.50
N ILE A 360 12.39 -17.52 2.04
CA ILE A 360 11.81 -18.84 2.26
C ILE A 360 12.61 -19.88 1.47
N ASP A 361 13.13 -20.87 2.18
CA ASP A 361 13.78 -22.03 1.58
C ASP A 361 12.74 -23.03 1.05
N LEU A 362 12.86 -23.36 -0.24
CA LEU A 362 12.03 -24.35 -0.95
C LEU A 362 12.80 -25.63 -1.30
N SER A 363 14.04 -25.80 -0.81
CA SER A 363 14.84 -27.00 -1.06
C SER A 363 14.18 -28.28 -0.55
N GLY A 364 13.33 -28.16 0.48
CA GLY A 364 12.53 -29.24 1.06
C GLY A 364 11.36 -29.75 0.18
N LEU A 365 11.17 -29.22 -1.03
CA LEU A 365 10.20 -29.73 -1.99
C LEU A 365 10.71 -30.95 -2.79
N GLY A 366 12.02 -31.21 -2.75
CA GLY A 366 12.66 -32.32 -3.46
C GLY A 366 12.97 -32.03 -4.94
N PRO A 367 13.63 -32.97 -5.64
CA PRO A 367 14.21 -32.75 -6.97
C PRO A 367 13.19 -32.59 -8.11
N ALA A 368 11.90 -32.88 -7.86
CA ALA A 368 10.83 -32.69 -8.83
C ALA A 368 10.21 -31.27 -8.79
N ALA A 369 10.64 -30.41 -7.86
CA ALA A 369 10.17 -29.04 -7.80
C ALA A 369 10.76 -28.21 -8.96
N PRO A 370 9.97 -27.39 -9.65
CA PRO A 370 10.49 -26.44 -10.63
C PRO A 370 11.50 -25.50 -9.95
N PRO A 371 12.50 -25.02 -10.71
CA PRO A 371 13.47 -24.07 -10.18
C PRO A 371 12.74 -22.84 -9.62
N PRO A 372 13.24 -22.24 -8.54
CA PRO A 372 12.67 -21.01 -8.01
C PRO A 372 12.66 -19.95 -9.13
N PRO A 373 11.64 -19.08 -9.17
CA PRO A 373 11.58 -18.05 -10.18
C PRO A 373 12.82 -17.15 -10.12
N PRO A 374 13.25 -16.57 -11.26
CA PRO A 374 14.39 -15.67 -11.27
C PRO A 374 14.16 -14.54 -10.27
N PRO A 375 15.15 -14.22 -9.41
CA PRO A 375 14.98 -13.21 -8.38
C PRO A 375 14.68 -11.86 -9.03
N ARG A 376 13.66 -11.19 -8.52
CA ARG A 376 13.22 -9.88 -8.99
C ARG A 376 13.80 -8.80 -8.10
N SER A 377 14.42 -7.80 -8.72
CA SER A 377 14.75 -6.56 -8.04
C SER A 377 13.47 -5.78 -7.73
N PHE A 378 13.48 -4.99 -6.66
CA PHE A 378 12.35 -4.17 -6.26
C PHE A 378 12.75 -2.70 -6.24
N GLN A 379 11.93 -1.87 -6.87
CA GLN A 379 12.02 -0.43 -6.74
C GLN A 379 11.66 -0.05 -5.30
N ILE A 380 12.59 0.66 -4.64
CA ILE A 380 12.34 1.25 -3.34
C ILE A 380 11.56 2.55 -3.54
N THR A 381 10.44 2.66 -2.84
CA THR A 381 9.69 3.91 -2.70
C THR A 381 9.69 4.29 -1.23
N VAL A 382 10.09 5.52 -0.94
CA VAL A 382 9.97 6.11 0.38
C VAL A 382 8.80 7.07 0.38
N THR A 383 7.87 6.84 1.29
CA THR A 383 6.78 7.77 1.57
C THR A 383 7.15 8.60 2.78
N THR A 384 7.30 9.90 2.59
CA THR A 384 7.55 10.86 3.65
C THR A 384 6.35 11.76 3.84
N TYR A 385 5.86 11.87 5.07
CA TYR A 385 4.91 12.88 5.46
C TYR A 385 5.64 14.01 6.17
N ALA A 386 5.32 15.24 5.79
CA ALA A 386 5.84 16.44 6.43
C ALA A 386 4.76 17.53 6.46
N SER A 387 4.68 18.27 7.55
CA SER A 387 3.88 19.50 7.58
C SER A 387 4.70 20.66 7.06
N ALA A 388 4.06 21.62 6.38
CA ALA A 388 4.71 22.79 5.81
C ALA A 388 3.71 23.93 5.62
N SER A 389 4.21 25.16 5.43
CA SER A 389 3.35 26.29 5.08
C SER A 389 2.95 26.33 3.61
N GLY A 390 3.63 25.57 2.78
CA GLY A 390 3.41 25.54 1.34
C GLY A 390 4.50 24.76 0.61
N LEU A 391 4.41 24.74 -0.72
CA LEU A 391 5.54 24.41 -1.57
C LEU A 391 6.62 25.50 -1.45
N ASN A 392 7.89 25.14 -1.60
CA ASN A 392 8.96 26.12 -1.71
C ASN A 392 8.91 26.76 -3.12
N GLU A 393 8.48 28.02 -3.20
CA GLU A 393 8.35 28.75 -4.46
C GLU A 393 9.66 28.92 -5.22
N SER A 394 10.80 28.97 -4.53
CA SER A 394 12.11 29.09 -5.17
C SER A 394 12.48 27.85 -5.97
N SER A 395 12.03 26.68 -5.52
CA SER A 395 12.27 25.39 -6.18
C SER A 395 11.22 25.07 -7.23
N PHE A 396 10.01 25.62 -7.08
CA PHE A 396 8.89 25.38 -7.99
C PHE A 396 8.28 26.67 -8.54
N PRO A 397 9.06 27.51 -9.23
CA PRO A 397 8.55 28.77 -9.75
C PRO A 397 7.41 28.52 -10.74
N GLY A 398 6.24 29.09 -10.44
CA GLY A 398 5.03 28.97 -11.27
C GLY A 398 4.20 27.70 -11.05
N ALA A 399 4.53 26.88 -10.05
CA ALA A 399 3.63 25.82 -9.59
C ALA A 399 2.38 26.43 -8.92
N PRO A 400 1.21 25.77 -9.01
CA PRO A 400 0.02 26.21 -8.29
C PRO A 400 0.25 26.22 -6.77
N PRO A 401 -0.12 27.30 -6.04
CA PRO A 401 -0.07 27.32 -4.59
C PRO A 401 -0.90 26.17 -4.00
N GLY A 402 -0.31 25.39 -3.09
CA GLY A 402 -0.96 24.20 -2.54
C GLY A 402 -1.34 23.15 -3.60
N GLY A 403 -0.66 23.14 -4.75
CA GLY A 403 -0.81 22.13 -5.80
C GLY A 403 0.06 20.90 -5.57
N SER A 404 -0.10 19.89 -6.43
CA SER A 404 0.82 18.75 -6.49
C SER A 404 1.91 18.99 -7.52
N VAL A 405 3.14 18.58 -7.24
CA VAL A 405 4.26 18.64 -8.19
C VAL A 405 4.79 17.25 -8.44
N PHE A 406 4.79 16.82 -9.71
CA PHE A 406 5.35 15.54 -10.13
C PHE A 406 6.64 15.76 -10.89
N ALA A 407 7.68 14.99 -10.56
CA ALA A 407 8.94 15.02 -11.29
C ALA A 407 8.81 14.23 -12.60
N SER A 408 9.30 14.80 -13.69
CA SER A 408 9.36 14.11 -14.99
C SER A 408 10.28 12.88 -14.95
N ALA A 409 10.18 12.01 -15.98
CA ALA A 409 10.99 10.79 -16.03
C ALA A 409 12.51 11.06 -16.07
N GLY A 410 12.92 12.14 -16.73
CA GLY A 410 14.34 12.51 -16.90
C GLY A 410 14.90 13.44 -15.82
N ALA A 411 14.07 13.88 -14.87
CA ALA A 411 14.50 14.84 -13.85
C ALA A 411 15.50 14.20 -12.86
N ASP A 412 16.65 14.83 -12.66
CA ASP A 412 17.58 14.45 -11.59
C ASP A 412 17.14 15.11 -10.28
N THR A 413 16.21 14.45 -9.59
CA THR A 413 15.56 14.98 -8.38
C THR A 413 15.51 13.91 -7.29
N SER A 414 15.65 14.34 -6.03
CA SER A 414 15.52 13.47 -4.85
C SER A 414 14.10 12.95 -4.62
N PHE A 415 13.09 13.56 -5.28
CA PHE A 415 11.68 13.20 -5.17
C PHE A 415 11.06 12.75 -6.51
N SER A 416 9.95 12.04 -6.41
CA SER A 416 9.06 11.64 -7.51
C SER A 416 7.78 12.49 -7.53
N ALA A 417 7.19 12.74 -6.36
CA ALA A 417 6.06 13.66 -6.22
C ALA A 417 6.00 14.30 -4.84
N VAL A 418 5.44 15.50 -4.77
CA VAL A 418 4.98 16.16 -3.55
C VAL A 418 3.51 16.55 -3.74
N ALA A 419 2.65 16.14 -2.81
CA ALA A 419 1.22 16.39 -2.89
C ALA A 419 0.65 16.76 -1.51
N PRO A 420 -0.15 17.84 -1.41
CA PRO A 420 -0.88 18.14 -0.19
C PRO A 420 -1.92 17.06 0.09
N LYS A 421 -2.20 16.81 1.37
CA LYS A 421 -3.20 15.83 1.79
C LYS A 421 -4.31 16.45 2.61
N ARG A 422 -3.97 17.18 3.67
CA ARG A 422 -4.94 17.84 4.55
C ARG A 422 -4.30 18.98 5.35
N PRO A 423 -5.09 19.88 5.94
CA PRO A 423 -4.60 20.81 6.96
C PRO A 423 -3.96 20.05 8.14
N CYS A 424 -3.00 20.69 8.82
CA CYS A 424 -2.42 20.15 10.04
C CYS A 424 -3.47 20.03 11.15
N ALA A 425 -3.28 19.07 12.06
CA ALA A 425 -4.07 18.98 13.27
C ALA A 425 -3.97 20.29 14.09
N ALA A 426 -5.06 20.70 14.73
CA ALA A 426 -5.16 21.99 15.41
C ALA A 426 -4.04 22.24 16.45
N GLY A 427 -3.61 21.20 17.15
CA GLY A 427 -2.52 21.26 18.12
C GLY A 427 -1.16 21.54 17.48
N GLU A 428 -0.88 20.98 16.30
CA GLU A 428 0.36 21.22 15.58
C GLU A 428 0.39 22.61 14.94
N ALA A 429 -0.74 23.05 14.38
CA ALA A 429 -0.90 24.43 13.93
C ALA A 429 -0.62 25.41 15.08
N ALA A 430 -1.13 25.13 16.28
CA ALA A 430 -0.87 25.94 17.49
C ALA A 430 0.60 25.90 17.94
N ALA A 431 1.26 24.74 17.90
CA ALA A 431 2.67 24.62 18.24
C ALA A 431 3.57 25.41 17.28
N ARG A 432 3.29 25.34 15.97
CA ARG A 432 3.98 26.14 14.94
C ARG A 432 3.79 27.63 15.15
N ARG A 433 2.58 28.09 15.52
CA ARG A 433 2.34 29.49 15.88
C ARG A 433 3.23 29.97 17.03
N ARG A 434 3.38 29.15 18.09
CA ARG A 434 4.24 29.48 19.24
C ARG A 434 5.71 29.55 18.86
N ALA A 435 6.20 28.63 18.03
CA ALA A 435 7.58 28.62 17.56
C ALA A 435 7.90 29.85 16.68
N ALA A 436 6.97 30.25 15.80
CA ALA A 436 7.13 31.43 14.95
C ALA A 436 7.12 32.75 15.75
N GLY A 437 6.27 32.85 16.79
CA GLY A 437 6.20 34.02 17.66
C GLY A 437 7.43 34.21 18.56
N ALA A 438 8.15 33.15 18.90
CA ALA A 438 9.37 33.22 19.71
C ALA A 438 10.60 33.74 18.94
N GLY A 439 10.59 33.71 17.61
CA GLY A 439 11.71 34.13 16.75
C GLY A 439 11.67 35.60 16.28
N GLY A 440 10.58 36.34 16.54
CA GLY A 440 10.37 37.71 16.05
C GLY A 440 10.76 38.84 16.99
N GLY A 441 11.23 38.53 18.21
CA GLY A 441 11.57 39.52 19.24
C GLY A 441 13.06 39.84 19.30
N GLY A 442 13.62 40.49 18.28
CA GLY A 442 15.01 40.91 18.35
C GLY A 442 15.45 41.80 17.19
N SER A 443 15.27 43.13 17.32
CA SER A 443 16.23 44.17 16.91
C SER A 443 15.61 45.57 16.97
N SER A 444 16.44 46.55 17.34
CA SER A 444 16.26 48.02 17.42
C SER A 444 15.56 48.55 18.69
N GLY A 445 16.11 49.51 19.45
CA GLY A 445 17.30 50.32 19.28
C GLY A 445 17.59 51.14 20.55
N VAL A 446 18.85 51.52 20.69
CA VAL A 446 19.45 52.33 21.76
C VAL A 446 18.97 53.80 21.69
N GLY A 447 18.70 54.41 22.84
CA GLY A 447 18.87 55.87 23.03
C GLY A 447 17.83 56.56 23.93
N GLY A 448 18.31 57.16 25.03
CA GLY A 448 17.74 58.40 25.58
C GLY A 448 17.27 58.37 27.03
N ASP A 449 18.12 58.84 27.95
CA ASP A 449 17.76 59.25 29.31
C ASP A 449 16.76 60.43 29.32
N GLY A 450 15.84 60.43 30.28
CA GLY A 450 14.99 61.59 30.60
C GLY A 450 13.98 61.28 31.70
N GLY A 451 14.23 61.80 32.90
CA GLY A 451 13.37 61.62 34.08
C GLY A 451 12.05 62.42 34.02
N GLY A 452 11.07 61.98 34.82
CA GLY A 452 9.82 62.70 35.01
C GLY A 452 8.77 61.90 35.78
N SER A 453 8.58 62.26 37.04
CA SER A 453 7.54 61.75 37.95
C SER A 453 6.13 62.20 37.53
N GLY A 454 5.10 61.37 37.78
CA GLY A 454 3.75 61.88 38.02
C GLY A 454 2.57 61.18 37.33
N SER A 455 1.78 60.49 38.14
CA SER A 455 0.30 60.39 38.14
C SER A 455 -0.48 59.97 36.87
N GLY A 456 -1.14 58.82 36.98
CA GLY A 456 -2.61 58.77 36.97
C GLY A 456 -3.33 58.45 35.66
N SER A 457 -4.45 57.75 35.85
CA SER A 457 -5.60 57.52 34.95
C SER A 457 -5.53 56.29 34.03
N GLY A 458 -6.56 55.45 34.21
CA GLY A 458 -6.78 54.24 33.44
C GLY A 458 -7.18 54.55 32.00
N GLY A 459 -6.60 53.78 31.10
CA GLY A 459 -7.07 53.60 29.73
C GLY A 459 -7.19 52.11 29.48
N SER A 460 -8.41 51.67 29.15
CA SER A 460 -8.70 50.34 28.65
C SER A 460 -7.93 50.13 27.35
N GLY A 461 -6.74 49.52 27.45
CA GLY A 461 -5.96 49.08 26.31
C GLY A 461 -6.57 47.80 25.78
N GLY A 462 -7.46 47.94 24.78
CA GLY A 462 -7.86 46.82 23.94
C GLY A 462 -6.61 46.17 23.36
N GLY A 463 -6.27 44.98 23.86
CA GLY A 463 -5.27 44.12 23.27
C GLY A 463 -5.77 43.70 21.90
N GLY A 464 -5.51 44.54 20.89
CA GLY A 464 -5.65 44.18 19.50
C GLY A 464 -4.76 42.97 19.26
N SER A 465 -5.39 41.80 19.19
CA SER A 465 -4.76 40.61 18.64
C SER A 465 -4.25 41.00 17.25
N ASN A 466 -2.93 41.07 17.10
CA ASN A 466 -2.29 41.30 15.82
C ASN A 466 -2.52 40.04 14.97
N THR A 467 -3.72 39.89 14.43
CA THR A 467 -4.12 38.80 13.54
C THR A 467 -3.68 39.17 12.13
N GLY A 468 -2.37 39.13 11.89
CA GLY A 468 -1.89 38.90 10.53
C GLY A 468 -2.54 37.62 9.98
N PRO A 469 -2.70 37.48 8.66
CA PRO A 469 -3.27 36.27 8.08
C PRO A 469 -2.49 35.05 8.59
N GLU A 470 -3.19 34.12 9.23
CA GLU A 470 -2.59 32.90 9.75
C GLU A 470 -1.87 32.18 8.61
N GLU A 471 -0.59 31.85 8.78
CA GLU A 471 0.08 31.04 7.78
C GLU A 471 -0.57 29.65 7.73
N PRO A 472 -0.97 29.17 6.54
CA PRO A 472 -1.58 27.87 6.41
C PRO A 472 -0.60 26.79 6.87
N CYS A 473 -1.07 25.76 7.54
CA CYS A 473 -0.28 24.56 7.84
C CYS A 473 -0.93 23.38 7.13
N VAL A 474 -0.17 22.74 6.23
CA VAL A 474 -0.65 21.64 5.40
C VAL A 474 0.28 20.44 5.55
N VAL A 475 -0.30 19.26 5.66
CA VAL A 475 0.40 17.97 5.60
C VAL A 475 0.62 17.60 4.14
N TYR A 476 1.87 17.41 3.76
CA TYR A 476 2.31 16.94 2.46
C TYR A 476 2.77 15.49 2.52
N LYS A 477 2.43 14.73 1.47
CA LYS A 477 3.00 13.42 1.16
C LYS A 477 4.06 13.62 0.06
N VAL A 478 5.26 13.14 0.31
CA VAL A 478 6.37 13.15 -0.63
C VAL A 478 6.76 11.72 -0.95
N PHE A 479 6.82 11.38 -2.23
CA PHE A 479 7.41 10.14 -2.71
C PHE A 479 8.84 10.38 -3.17
N SER A 480 9.76 9.50 -2.80
CA SER A 480 11.16 9.51 -3.22
C SER A 480 11.68 8.08 -3.40
N ARG A 481 12.86 7.92 -4.00
CA ARG A 481 13.53 6.61 -4.14
C ARG A 481 14.44 6.27 -2.96
N SER A 482 14.73 7.25 -2.12
CA SER A 482 15.58 7.16 -0.92
C SER A 482 15.01 8.05 0.20
N PRO A 483 15.38 7.81 1.47
CA PRO A 483 15.03 8.72 2.56
C PRO A 483 15.45 10.15 2.27
N LEU A 484 14.60 11.12 2.63
CA LEU A 484 14.84 12.54 2.44
C LEU A 484 15.44 13.14 3.71
N SER A 485 16.50 13.94 3.55
CA SER A 485 17.06 14.77 4.60
C SER A 485 16.19 15.99 4.89
N GLU A 486 16.46 16.70 6.00
CA GLU A 486 15.82 17.99 6.28
C GLU A 486 16.10 19.04 5.19
N SER A 487 17.30 19.02 4.60
CA SER A 487 17.67 19.88 3.48
C SER A 487 16.90 19.53 2.20
N ASP A 488 16.68 18.24 1.93
CA ASP A 488 15.82 17.82 0.82
C ASP A 488 14.40 18.34 1.02
N LEU A 489 13.83 18.14 2.22
CA LEU A 489 12.49 18.64 2.54
C LEU A 489 12.40 20.16 2.43
N SER A 490 13.44 20.89 2.87
CA SER A 490 13.48 22.36 2.80
C SER A 490 13.63 22.87 1.36
N THR A 491 14.19 22.05 0.47
CA THR A 491 14.19 22.33 -0.97
C THR A 491 12.77 22.22 -1.52
N LEU A 492 11.97 21.25 -1.08
CA LEU A 492 10.63 21.01 -1.63
C LEU A 492 9.53 21.87 -0.99
N LEU A 493 9.63 22.13 0.30
CA LEU A 493 8.56 22.65 1.14
C LEU A 493 9.02 23.89 1.90
N ALA A 494 8.11 24.84 2.09
CA ALA A 494 8.35 26.02 2.90
C ALA A 494 8.20 25.68 4.40
N ARG A 495 9.29 25.83 5.16
CA ARG A 495 9.37 25.59 6.62
C ARG A 495 8.83 24.19 7.03
N PRO A 496 9.42 23.12 6.46
CA PRO A 496 8.94 21.77 6.71
C PRO A 496 9.21 21.32 8.14
N SER A 497 8.38 20.40 8.62
CA SER A 497 8.68 19.53 9.76
C SER A 497 8.33 18.11 9.35
N ALA A 498 9.29 17.19 9.42
CA ALA A 498 9.02 15.79 9.15
C ALA A 498 8.03 15.23 10.18
N ILE A 499 7.09 14.42 9.70
CA ILE A 499 6.11 13.70 10.53
C ILE A 499 6.51 12.23 10.60
N ALA A 500 6.71 11.59 9.44
CA ALA A 500 7.13 10.20 9.35
C ALA A 500 7.74 9.92 7.98
N ALA A 501 8.59 8.90 7.90
CA ALA A 501 9.06 8.35 6.64
C ALA A 501 9.04 6.82 6.72
N ARG A 502 8.61 6.16 5.64
CA ARG A 502 8.66 4.71 5.53
C ARG A 502 9.11 4.28 4.14
N ALA A 503 10.11 3.41 4.10
CA ALA A 503 10.64 2.83 2.89
C ALA A 503 9.96 1.48 2.61
N TRP A 504 9.68 1.24 1.33
CA TRP A 504 8.96 0.07 0.86
C TRP A 504 9.68 -0.52 -0.35
N ARG A 505 9.80 -1.85 -0.38
CA ARG A 505 9.92 -2.61 -1.64
C ARG A 505 8.54 -2.60 -2.30
N ALA A 506 8.22 -1.52 -2.98
CA ALA A 506 6.85 -1.24 -3.38
C ALA A 506 6.43 -2.05 -4.61
N TYR A 507 7.32 -2.10 -5.61
CA TYR A 507 7.03 -2.68 -6.92
C TYR A 507 8.26 -3.47 -7.43
N PRO A 508 8.08 -4.57 -8.17
CA PRO A 508 9.18 -5.16 -8.91
C PRO A 508 9.72 -4.15 -9.93
N GLU A 509 11.02 -4.21 -10.20
CA GLU A 509 11.61 -3.50 -11.33
C GLU A 509 11.18 -4.18 -12.62
N PHE A 510 10.51 -3.42 -13.49
CA PHE A 510 10.05 -3.91 -14.79
C PHE A 510 11.17 -3.85 -15.81
N SER A 511 11.34 -4.93 -16.56
CA SER A 511 12.41 -5.08 -17.54
C SER A 511 11.96 -6.03 -18.67
N PRO A 512 11.13 -5.54 -19.60
CA PRO A 512 10.62 -6.36 -20.69
C PRO A 512 11.76 -6.86 -21.62
N PRO A 513 11.66 -8.07 -22.20
CA PRO A 513 10.53 -9.00 -22.08
C PRO A 513 10.40 -9.58 -20.66
N GLU A 514 9.19 -9.50 -20.09
CA GLU A 514 8.95 -9.92 -18.71
C GLU A 514 8.93 -11.45 -18.61
N ALA A 515 9.60 -11.98 -17.58
CA ALA A 515 9.60 -13.39 -17.24
C ALA A 515 8.70 -13.63 -16.02
N PHE A 516 7.94 -14.73 -16.05
CA PHE A 516 6.93 -15.03 -15.04
C PHE A 516 7.20 -16.39 -14.38
N ALA A 517 7.07 -16.42 -13.05
CA ALA A 517 6.90 -17.67 -12.31
C ALA A 517 5.56 -18.31 -12.68
N PRO A 518 5.39 -19.65 -12.57
CA PRO A 518 4.06 -20.23 -12.61
C PRO A 518 3.25 -19.81 -11.37
N PHE A 519 1.91 -19.86 -11.48
CA PHE A 519 1.04 -19.67 -10.31
C PHE A 519 1.09 -20.88 -9.37
N GLU A 520 1.39 -22.07 -9.90
CA GLU A 520 1.62 -23.28 -9.12
C GLU A 520 3.11 -23.66 -9.16
N LEU A 521 3.78 -23.52 -8.02
CA LEU A 521 5.19 -23.85 -7.88
C LEU A 521 5.42 -25.35 -7.64
N ALA A 522 4.42 -26.08 -7.14
CA ALA A 522 4.42 -27.53 -6.99
C ALA A 522 2.95 -27.94 -6.73
N PRO A 523 2.57 -29.22 -6.88
CA PRO A 523 1.20 -29.65 -6.58
C PRO A 523 0.69 -29.16 -5.23
N GLY A 524 -0.28 -28.23 -5.22
CA GLY A 524 -0.82 -27.64 -3.99
C GLY A 524 0.00 -26.50 -3.36
N LEU A 525 1.03 -25.99 -4.03
CA LEU A 525 1.84 -24.85 -3.61
C LEU A 525 1.69 -23.69 -4.60
N TYR A 526 0.99 -22.64 -4.21
CA TYR A 526 0.57 -21.55 -5.10
C TYR A 526 1.30 -20.23 -4.80
N TYR A 527 1.64 -19.47 -5.85
CA TYR A 527 2.36 -18.21 -5.78
C TYR A 527 1.64 -17.09 -6.55
N PRO A 528 0.64 -16.41 -5.94
CA PRO A 528 -0.11 -15.34 -6.60
C PRO A 528 0.77 -14.15 -7.03
N ASN A 529 1.86 -13.83 -6.31
CA ASN A 529 2.71 -12.69 -6.66
C ASN A 529 3.52 -12.90 -7.96
N ALA A 530 3.39 -14.07 -8.61
CA ALA A 530 3.87 -14.33 -9.96
C ALA A 530 3.36 -13.31 -10.98
N LEU A 531 2.13 -12.79 -10.82
CA LEU A 531 1.54 -11.82 -11.76
C LEU A 531 2.13 -10.40 -11.65
N GLU A 532 2.87 -10.08 -10.58
CA GLU A 532 3.33 -8.70 -10.32
C GLU A 532 4.29 -8.14 -11.39
N ASN A 533 4.92 -8.96 -12.23
CA ASN A 533 5.73 -8.49 -13.37
C ASN A 533 4.89 -7.85 -14.47
N ALA A 534 3.61 -8.19 -14.56
CA ALA A 534 2.71 -7.60 -15.56
C ALA A 534 2.35 -6.16 -15.20
N ALA A 535 1.99 -5.97 -13.93
CA ALA A 535 1.76 -4.69 -13.26
C ALA A 535 1.66 -4.98 -11.76
N SER A 536 1.94 -4.01 -10.90
CA SER A 536 1.87 -4.21 -9.45
C SER A 536 0.93 -3.19 -8.83
N ALA A 537 -0.28 -3.65 -8.52
CA ALA A 537 -1.30 -2.88 -7.81
C ALA A 537 -2.13 -3.81 -6.93
N MET A 538 -2.87 -3.22 -6.00
CA MET A 538 -3.75 -3.96 -5.10
C MET A 538 -4.77 -4.85 -5.85
N GLU A 539 -5.31 -4.36 -6.97
CA GLU A 539 -6.23 -5.13 -7.82
C GLU A 539 -5.54 -6.35 -8.47
N VAL A 540 -4.29 -6.19 -8.91
CA VAL A 540 -3.51 -7.31 -9.47
C VAL A 540 -3.29 -8.39 -8.42
N SER A 541 -2.96 -8.00 -7.17
CA SER A 541 -2.84 -8.94 -6.06
C SER A 541 -4.16 -9.66 -5.76
N ALA A 542 -5.31 -8.96 -5.82
CA ALA A 542 -6.62 -9.57 -5.59
C ALA A 542 -7.04 -10.53 -6.74
N VAL A 543 -6.79 -10.17 -7.99
CA VAL A 543 -7.01 -11.05 -9.15
C VAL A 543 -6.14 -12.30 -9.07
N ALA A 544 -4.86 -12.16 -8.75
CA ALA A 544 -3.96 -13.30 -8.59
C ALA A 544 -4.33 -14.18 -7.39
N ALA A 545 -4.81 -13.58 -6.29
CA ALA A 545 -5.32 -14.29 -5.13
C ALA A 545 -6.57 -15.13 -5.46
N MET A 546 -7.50 -14.59 -6.26
CA MET A 546 -8.65 -15.36 -6.77
C MET A 546 -8.19 -16.55 -7.61
N ASN A 547 -7.19 -16.37 -8.48
CA ASN A 547 -6.64 -17.47 -9.27
C ASN A 547 -6.03 -18.56 -8.38
N ALA A 548 -5.22 -18.19 -7.38
CA ALA A 548 -4.65 -19.13 -6.42
C ALA A 548 -5.74 -19.86 -5.60
N ALA A 549 -6.81 -19.15 -5.21
CA ALA A 549 -7.94 -19.75 -4.51
C ALA A 549 -8.71 -20.74 -5.39
N LEU A 550 -8.93 -20.45 -6.68
CA LEU A 550 -9.55 -21.37 -7.63
C LEU A 550 -8.72 -22.64 -7.83
N LEU A 551 -7.40 -22.50 -8.02
CA LEU A 551 -6.49 -23.66 -8.13
C LEU A 551 -6.53 -24.52 -6.86
N ALA A 552 -6.43 -23.88 -5.68
CA ALA A 552 -6.50 -24.57 -4.39
C ALA A 552 -7.84 -25.29 -4.18
N ALA A 553 -8.97 -24.61 -4.43
CA ALA A 553 -10.30 -25.19 -4.29
C ALA A 553 -10.51 -26.38 -5.24
N GLY A 554 -10.08 -26.25 -6.50
CA GLY A 554 -10.16 -27.33 -7.48
C GLY A 554 -9.38 -28.58 -7.05
N ARG A 555 -8.18 -28.38 -6.50
CA ARG A 555 -7.36 -29.48 -5.95
C ARG A 555 -8.01 -30.16 -4.74
N ILE A 556 -8.54 -29.37 -3.81
CA ILE A 556 -9.21 -29.89 -2.61
C ILE A 556 -10.44 -30.72 -3.01
N ALA A 557 -11.21 -30.25 -3.99
CA ALA A 557 -12.35 -30.99 -4.53
C ALA A 557 -11.94 -32.31 -5.19
N SER A 558 -10.85 -32.33 -5.98
CA SER A 558 -10.36 -33.55 -6.63
C SER A 558 -9.86 -34.60 -5.63
N ASP A 559 -9.19 -34.16 -4.55
CA ASP A 559 -8.63 -35.06 -3.54
C ASP A 559 -9.73 -35.62 -2.61
N GLY A 560 -10.79 -34.84 -2.34
CA GLY A 560 -11.97 -35.29 -1.59
C GLY A 560 -12.91 -36.24 -2.37
N GLY A 561 -12.95 -36.14 -3.70
CA GLY A 561 -13.77 -36.98 -4.58
C GLY A 561 -13.28 -38.43 -4.74
N GLY A 562 -12.06 -38.75 -4.32
CA GLY A 562 -11.47 -40.09 -4.44
C GLY A 562 -12.08 -41.18 -3.56
N ALA A 563 -12.99 -40.83 -2.64
CA ALA A 563 -13.68 -41.78 -1.76
C ALA A 563 -15.11 -42.16 -2.23
N GLY A 564 -15.60 -41.63 -3.36
CA GLY A 564 -16.93 -41.96 -3.88
C GLY A 564 -16.99 -41.85 -5.40
N GLY A 565 -16.99 -42.99 -6.09
CA GLY A 565 -17.06 -43.04 -7.55
C GLY A 565 -18.35 -42.39 -8.13
N GLY A 566 -18.17 -41.59 -9.19
CA GLY A 566 -19.23 -41.05 -10.05
C GLY A 566 -18.62 -40.17 -11.16
N PRO A 567 -19.15 -40.18 -12.40
CA PRO A 567 -18.35 -40.02 -13.62
C PRO A 567 -18.00 -38.57 -13.98
N GLY A 568 -16.87 -38.44 -14.67
CA GLY A 568 -16.17 -37.19 -14.97
C GLY A 568 -16.92 -36.19 -15.84
N LEU A 569 -16.58 -34.92 -15.60
CA LEU A 569 -16.89 -33.80 -16.48
C LEU A 569 -15.86 -33.77 -17.61
N ALA A 570 -16.33 -34.12 -18.80
CA ALA A 570 -15.61 -33.98 -20.05
C ALA A 570 -15.36 -32.49 -20.37
N ALA A 571 -14.19 -32.25 -20.95
CA ALA A 571 -13.81 -30.98 -21.55
C ALA A 571 -14.79 -30.57 -22.67
N SER A 572 -15.16 -29.30 -22.69
CA SER A 572 -15.63 -28.57 -23.87
C SER A 572 -15.12 -27.14 -23.82
#